data_AF-A0A1G2DFX8-F1
#
_entry.id   AF-A0A1G2DFX8-F1
#
_cell.length_a   1.000
_cell.length_b   1.000
_cell.length_c   1.000
_cell.angle_alpha   90.00
_cell.angle_beta   90.00
_cell.angle_gamma   90.00
#
_symmetry.space_group_name_H-M   'P 1'
#
loop_
_entity.id
_entity.type
_entity.pdbx_description
1 polymer ?
#
loop_
_entity_poly.entity_id
_entity_poly.type
_entity_poly.pdbx_seq_one_letter_code
_entity_poly.pdbx_strand_id
1 'polypeptide(L)'
;MKKVYFAHPINTYGTPLEVELLALVKEKWPHHEVVNPSDQVHIDKVAELKKDDPKANVMPYFEALTASCDELVALPFADNMWGAGVWAEAEKMLAKGGWVWVIHPDSRKVTYVPKLLPELKLSVDETRARIRNPDGTSKPYA
;
A
#
# COMPACT_ATOMS: atom_id res chain seq x y z
N MET A 1 -15.73 -14.29 -4.87
CA MET A 1 -14.95 -13.47 -5.83
C MET A 1 -13.58 -13.27 -5.21
N LYS A 2 -12.50 -13.37 -6.00
CA LYS A 2 -11.16 -13.14 -5.46
C LYS A 2 -10.91 -11.65 -5.25
N LYS A 3 -10.03 -11.29 -4.33
CA LYS A 3 -9.69 -9.91 -3.97
C LYS A 3 -8.21 -9.64 -4.15
N VAL A 4 -7.88 -8.49 -4.74
CA VAL A 4 -6.52 -7.99 -4.85
C VAL A 4 -6.39 -6.67 -4.10
N TYR A 5 -5.47 -6.61 -3.14
CA TYR A 5 -5.20 -5.42 -2.35
C TYR A 5 -4.14 -4.56 -3.04
N PHE A 6 -4.43 -3.27 -3.26
CA PHE A 6 -3.43 -2.34 -3.81
C PHE A 6 -2.72 -1.63 -2.65
N ALA A 7 -1.50 -2.06 -2.32
CA ALA A 7 -0.70 -1.47 -1.25
C ALA A 7 0.20 -0.36 -1.83
N HIS A 8 -0.05 0.89 -1.47
CA HIS A 8 0.72 2.03 -2.00
C HIS A 8 0.88 3.15 -0.96
N PRO A 9 1.89 4.03 -1.12
CA PRO A 9 2.15 5.11 -0.19
C PRO A 9 0.97 6.07 -0.06
N ILE A 10 0.69 6.54 1.16
CA ILE A 10 -0.44 7.45 1.44
C ILE A 10 -0.40 8.75 0.63
N ASN A 11 0.78 9.16 0.16
CA ASN A 11 0.94 10.34 -0.66
C ASN A 11 0.59 10.14 -2.14
N THR A 12 0.13 8.95 -2.55
CA THR A 12 -0.52 8.77 -3.84
C THR A 12 -2.04 8.85 -3.75
N TYR A 13 -2.63 8.92 -2.55
CA TYR A 13 -4.09 8.87 -2.39
C TYR A 13 -4.77 10.09 -3.02
N GLY A 14 -5.79 9.86 -3.83
CA GLY A 14 -6.53 10.88 -4.58
C GLY A 14 -5.74 11.53 -5.71
N THR A 15 -4.59 10.98 -6.11
CA THR A 15 -3.73 11.57 -7.15
C THR A 15 -4.00 10.97 -8.53
N PRO A 16 -3.64 11.67 -9.64
CA PRO A 16 -3.68 11.08 -10.98
C PRO A 16 -2.89 9.78 -11.10
N LEU A 17 -1.79 9.66 -10.36
CA LEU A 17 -0.99 8.45 -10.30
C LEU A 17 -1.78 7.26 -9.75
N GLU A 18 -2.53 7.45 -8.66
CA GLU A 18 -3.36 6.38 -8.12
C GLU A 18 -4.45 5.94 -9.10
N VAL A 19 -5.08 6.89 -9.80
CA VAL A 19 -6.08 6.57 -10.83
C VAL A 19 -5.49 5.73 -11.96
N GLU A 20 -4.32 6.12 -12.46
CA GLU A 20 -3.56 5.36 -13.47
C GLU A 20 -3.25 3.94 -13.00
N LEU A 21 -2.70 3.81 -11.78
CA LEU A 21 -2.29 2.51 -11.25
C LEU A 21 -3.48 1.62 -10.90
N LEU A 22 -4.58 2.16 -10.41
CA LEU A 22 -5.82 1.41 -10.21
C LEU A 22 -6.38 0.88 -11.53
N ALA A 23 -6.28 1.65 -12.62
CA ALA A 23 -6.66 1.17 -13.95
C ALA A 23 -5.77 -0.02 -14.39
N LEU A 24 -4.46 0.10 -14.20
CA LEU A 24 -3.50 -0.99 -14.48
C LEU A 24 -3.79 -2.25 -13.65
N VAL A 25 -4.09 -2.11 -12.36
CA VAL A 25 -4.45 -3.24 -11.49
C VAL A 25 -5.77 -3.88 -11.95
N LYS A 26 -6.79 -3.09 -12.28
CA LYS A 26 -8.06 -3.60 -12.80
C LYS A 26 -7.91 -4.34 -14.12
N GLU A 27 -7.04 -3.86 -15.01
CA GLU A 27 -6.75 -4.53 -16.29
C GLU A 27 -6.06 -5.88 -16.09
N LYS A 28 -5.10 -5.97 -15.15
CA LYS A 28 -4.36 -7.21 -14.88
C LYS A 28 -5.14 -8.23 -14.06
N TRP A 29 -6.08 -7.79 -13.22
CA TRP A 29 -6.95 -8.63 -12.42
C TRP A 29 -8.43 -8.42 -12.77
N PRO A 30 -8.87 -8.69 -14.02
CA PRO A 30 -10.21 -8.33 -14.50
C PRO A 30 -11.35 -9.10 -13.83
N HIS A 31 -11.03 -10.15 -13.07
CA HIS A 31 -11.98 -10.98 -12.34
C HIS A 31 -11.83 -10.86 -10.80
N HIS A 32 -11.06 -9.89 -10.33
CA HIS A 32 -10.91 -9.62 -8.90
C HIS A 32 -11.60 -8.32 -8.51
N GLU A 33 -12.07 -8.27 -7.27
CA GLU A 33 -12.36 -7.02 -6.60
C GLU A 33 -11.04 -6.37 -6.19
N VAL A 34 -10.80 -5.15 -6.66
CA VAL A 34 -9.64 -4.36 -6.23
C VAL A 34 -9.99 -3.65 -4.93
N VAL A 35 -9.27 -3.97 -3.86
CA VAL A 35 -9.39 -3.32 -2.54
C VAL A 35 -8.34 -2.22 -2.47
N ASN A 36 -8.79 -0.98 -2.38
CA ASN A 36 -7.95 0.20 -2.40
C ASN A 36 -7.97 0.87 -1.02
N PRO A 37 -6.84 0.99 -0.30
CA PRO A 37 -6.82 1.55 1.06
C PRO A 37 -7.16 3.04 1.14
N SER A 38 -7.23 3.75 0.01
CA SER A 38 -7.68 5.14 -0.05
C SER A 38 -9.20 5.28 -0.23
N ASP A 39 -9.95 4.18 -0.35
CA ASP A 39 -11.40 4.25 -0.44
C ASP A 39 -12.01 4.84 0.84
N GLN A 40 -13.11 5.59 0.68
CA GLN A 40 -13.73 6.38 1.76
C GLN A 40 -14.04 5.54 3.02
N VAL A 41 -14.49 4.29 2.85
CA VAL A 41 -14.78 3.38 3.96
C VAL A 41 -13.57 3.12 4.87
N HIS A 42 -12.36 3.10 4.31
CA HIS A 42 -11.12 2.90 5.06
C HIS A 42 -10.64 4.20 5.71
N ILE A 43 -10.85 5.34 5.05
CA ILE A 43 -10.60 6.68 5.60
C ILE A 43 -11.48 6.90 6.83
N ASP A 44 -12.78 6.63 6.73
CA ASP A 44 -13.73 6.77 7.83
C ASP A 44 -13.36 5.86 9.01
N LYS A 45 -12.93 4.63 8.72
CA LYS A 45 -12.49 3.70 9.77
C LYS A 45 -11.23 4.18 10.49
N VAL A 46 -10.27 4.74 9.75
CA VAL A 46 -9.07 5.35 10.35
C VAL A 46 -9.44 6.54 11.23
N ALA A 47 -10.38 7.39 10.80
CA ALA A 47 -10.86 8.51 11.59
C ALA A 47 -11.54 8.05 12.89
N GLU A 48 -12.35 6.98 12.83
CA GLU A 48 -12.97 6.35 14.00
C GLU A 48 -11.90 5.83 14.99
N LEU A 49 -10.90 5.08 14.50
CA LEU A 49 -9.83 4.51 15.33
C LEU A 49 -8.95 5.59 15.99
N LYS A 50 -8.89 6.78 15.42
CA LYS A 50 -8.09 7.91 15.91
C LYS A 50 -8.89 8.96 16.68
N LYS A 51 -10.19 8.71 16.90
CA LYS A 51 -11.10 9.69 17.52
C LYS A 51 -10.61 10.15 18.90
N ASP A 52 -10.10 9.22 19.71
CA ASP A 52 -9.66 9.51 21.08
C ASP A 52 -8.13 9.69 21.20
N ASP A 53 -7.36 9.14 20.26
CA ASP A 53 -5.90 9.33 20.16
C ASP A 53 -5.47 9.52 18.69
N PRO A 54 -5.10 10.74 18.27
CA PRO A 54 -4.59 11.02 16.92
C PRO A 54 -3.34 10.21 16.53
N LYS A 55 -2.59 9.71 17.53
CA LYS A 55 -1.38 8.90 17.36
C LYS A 55 -1.65 7.40 17.39
N ALA A 56 -2.91 6.98 17.53
CA ALA A 56 -3.28 5.56 17.53
C ALA A 56 -2.71 4.83 16.30
N ASN A 57 -2.14 3.65 16.55
CA ASN A 57 -1.60 2.81 15.50
C ASN A 57 -2.74 2.13 14.73
N VAL A 58 -2.89 2.50 13.46
CA VAL A 58 -3.92 1.95 12.57
C VAL A 58 -3.42 0.82 11.67
N MET A 59 -2.12 0.49 11.70
CA MET A 59 -1.58 -0.62 10.89
C MET A 59 -2.29 -1.96 11.09
N PRO A 60 -2.70 -2.37 12.32
CA PRO A 60 -3.44 -3.62 12.51
C PRO A 60 -4.73 -3.72 11.68
N TYR A 61 -5.38 -2.59 11.40
CA TYR A 61 -6.55 -2.55 10.53
C TYR A 61 -6.20 -2.89 9.08
N PHE A 62 -5.15 -2.28 8.53
CA PHE A 62 -4.71 -2.53 7.16
C PHE A 62 -4.10 -3.93 6.97
N GLU A 63 -3.42 -4.46 8.00
CA GLU A 63 -2.98 -5.86 8.02
C GLU A 63 -4.17 -6.82 7.96
N ALA A 64 -5.24 -6.56 8.72
CA ALA A 64 -6.46 -7.37 8.68
C ALA A 64 -7.19 -7.26 7.34
N LEU A 65 -7.25 -6.05 6.76
CA LEU A 65 -7.80 -5.82 5.42
C LEU A 65 -7.02 -6.60 4.35
N THR A 66 -5.69 -6.52 4.39
CA THR A 66 -4.80 -7.29 3.53
C THR A 66 -4.98 -8.79 3.71
N ALA A 67 -5.13 -9.26 4.96
CA ALA A 67 -5.34 -10.67 5.27
C ALA A 67 -6.63 -11.23 4.62
N SER A 68 -7.65 -10.39 4.45
CA SER A 68 -8.92 -10.75 3.79
C SER A 68 -8.83 -10.83 2.25
N CYS A 69 -7.71 -10.42 1.65
CA CYS A 69 -7.49 -10.46 0.20
C CYS A 69 -6.70 -11.71 -0.22
N ASP A 70 -6.78 -12.13 -1.48
CA ASP A 70 -6.04 -13.29 -2.00
C ASP A 70 -4.64 -12.91 -2.48
N GLU A 71 -4.51 -11.70 -3.01
CA GLU A 71 -3.29 -11.17 -3.63
C GLU A 71 -3.06 -9.73 -3.20
N LEU A 72 -1.80 -9.28 -3.23
CA LEU A 72 -1.38 -7.91 -2.98
C LEU A 72 -0.54 -7.41 -4.15
N VAL A 73 -0.82 -6.20 -4.60
CA VAL A 73 -0.01 -5.47 -5.58
C VAL A 73 0.57 -4.26 -4.87
N ALA A 74 1.89 -4.19 -4.79
CA ALA A 74 2.60 -3.12 -4.09
C ALA A 74 3.10 -2.06 -5.07
N LEU A 75 3.06 -0.80 -4.64
CA LEU A 75 3.81 0.31 -5.23
C LEU A 75 4.93 0.74 -4.27
N PRO A 76 6.20 0.52 -4.61
CA PRO A 76 7.35 1.10 -3.89
C PRO A 76 7.48 2.60 -4.14
N PHE A 77 8.43 3.28 -3.48
CA PHE A 77 8.89 4.62 -3.87
C PHE A 77 9.74 4.55 -5.15
N ALA A 78 10.02 5.69 -5.80
CA ALA A 78 10.74 5.68 -7.09
C ALA A 78 12.16 5.10 -7.04
N ASP A 79 12.79 5.08 -5.86
CA ASP A 79 14.06 4.41 -5.59
C ASP A 79 13.91 2.88 -5.40
N ASN A 80 12.72 2.32 -5.66
CA ASN A 80 12.31 0.93 -5.42
C ASN A 80 12.26 0.52 -3.94
N MET A 81 12.43 1.46 -3.00
CA MET A 81 12.34 1.17 -1.58
C MET A 81 10.88 1.07 -1.15
N TRP A 82 10.59 0.16 -0.23
CA TRP A 82 9.24 -0.11 0.24
C TRP A 82 8.98 0.64 1.54
N GLY A 83 7.92 1.43 1.57
CA GLY A 83 7.44 2.02 2.82
C GLY A 83 7.13 0.95 3.86
N ALA A 84 7.38 1.26 5.14
CA ALA A 84 7.24 0.32 6.24
C ALA A 84 5.84 -0.33 6.32
N GLY A 85 4.78 0.44 5.99
CA GLY A 85 3.40 -0.06 5.96
C GLY A 85 3.15 -1.05 4.82
N VAL A 86 3.47 -0.64 3.58
CA VAL A 86 3.35 -1.48 2.38
C VAL A 86 4.15 -2.79 2.54
N TRP A 87 5.35 -2.70 3.13
CA TRP A 87 6.15 -3.88 3.47
C TRP A 87 5.43 -4.81 4.46
N ALA A 88 4.92 -4.27 5.56
CA ALA A 88 4.24 -5.06 6.59
C ALA A 88 3.02 -5.81 6.01
N GLU A 89 2.24 -5.15 5.16
CA GLU A 89 1.10 -5.74 4.45
C GLU A 89 1.56 -6.89 3.54
N ALA A 90 2.61 -6.68 2.74
CA ALA A 90 3.17 -7.72 1.87
C ALA A 90 3.74 -8.91 2.65
N GLU A 91 4.37 -8.65 3.79
CA GLU A 91 4.89 -9.70 4.68
C GLU A 91 3.74 -10.57 5.22
N LYS A 92 2.62 -9.97 5.62
CA LYS A 92 1.40 -10.70 6.01
C LYS A 92 0.80 -11.50 4.86
N MET A 93 0.77 -10.94 3.65
CA MET A 93 0.26 -11.61 2.47
C MET A 93 1.08 -12.88 2.15
N LEU A 94 2.40 -12.81 2.20
CA LEU A 94 3.26 -14.00 2.00
C LEU A 94 3.13 -15.00 3.15
N ALA A 95 3.08 -14.53 4.40
CA ALA A 95 3.00 -15.39 5.57
C ALA A 95 1.74 -16.28 5.60
N LYS A 96 0.64 -15.83 4.98
CA LYS A 96 -0.60 -16.62 4.83
C LYS A 96 -0.68 -17.41 3.51
N GLY A 97 0.39 -17.46 2.71
CA GLY A 97 0.45 -18.18 1.44
C GLY A 97 -0.20 -17.46 0.26
N GLY A 98 -0.50 -16.16 0.39
CA GLY A 98 -1.00 -15.33 -0.70
C GLY A 98 0.12 -14.86 -1.63
N TRP A 99 -0.25 -14.15 -2.69
CA TRP A 99 0.71 -13.72 -3.72
C TRP A 99 0.98 -12.23 -3.62
N VAL A 100 2.25 -11.85 -3.75
CA VAL A 100 2.69 -10.45 -3.79
C VAL A 100 3.23 -10.13 -5.17
N TRP A 101 2.81 -8.99 -5.68
CA TRP A 101 3.26 -8.41 -6.93
C TRP A 101 3.80 -7.00 -6.66
N VAL A 102 4.67 -6.51 -7.53
CA VAL A 102 5.19 -5.15 -7.46
C VAL A 102 4.97 -4.45 -8.78
N ILE A 103 4.49 -3.20 -8.73
CA ILE A 103 4.49 -2.28 -9.85
C ILE A 103 5.81 -1.52 -9.80
N HIS A 104 6.65 -1.70 -10.81
CA HIS A 104 7.91 -0.95 -10.96
C HIS A 104 7.58 0.53 -11.25
N PRO A 105 8.01 1.48 -10.40
CA PRO A 105 7.62 2.89 -10.50
C PRO A 105 8.00 3.56 -11.83
N ASP A 106 9.10 3.12 -12.45
CA ASP A 106 9.68 3.69 -13.66
C ASP A 106 9.00 3.23 -14.96
N SER A 107 8.53 1.99 -14.98
CA SER A 107 8.14 1.26 -16.20
C SER A 107 6.70 0.78 -16.17
N ARG A 108 6.04 0.86 -15.01
CA ARG A 108 4.71 0.27 -14.75
C ARG A 108 4.65 -1.23 -15.00
N LYS A 109 5.79 -1.89 -15.17
CA LYS A 109 5.87 -3.33 -15.27
C LYS A 109 5.40 -3.93 -13.95
N VAL A 110 4.65 -5.03 -14.03
CA VAL A 110 4.21 -5.76 -12.84
C VAL A 110 4.93 -7.10 -12.78
N THR A 111 5.57 -7.41 -11.66
CA THR A 111 6.32 -8.66 -11.46
C THR A 111 5.95 -9.34 -10.15
N TYR A 112 5.96 -10.66 -10.15
CA TYR A 112 5.76 -11.47 -8.96
C TYR A 112 6.94 -11.35 -7.99
N VAL A 113 6.64 -11.28 -6.70
CA VAL A 113 7.61 -11.18 -5.59
C VAL A 113 7.44 -12.41 -4.68
N PRO A 114 8.23 -13.48 -4.89
CA PRO A 114 8.10 -14.71 -4.09
C PRO A 114 8.63 -14.57 -2.67
N LYS A 115 9.49 -13.58 -2.43
CA LYS A 115 10.07 -13.26 -1.13
C LYS A 115 10.42 -11.78 -1.05
N LEU A 116 10.31 -11.21 0.14
CA LEU A 116 10.75 -9.85 0.39
C LEU A 116 12.25 -9.84 0.72
N LEU A 117 12.97 -8.83 0.21
CA LEU A 117 14.41 -8.63 0.40
C LEU A 117 14.64 -7.52 1.45
N PRO A 118 15.01 -7.86 2.71
CA PRO A 118 14.99 -6.91 3.84
C PRO A 118 15.73 -5.58 3.59
N GLU A 119 16.75 -5.60 2.72
CA GLU A 119 17.50 -4.43 2.27
C GLU A 119 16.66 -3.38 1.52
N LEU A 120 15.48 -3.75 1.01
CA LEU A 120 14.55 -2.84 0.32
C LEU A 120 13.52 -2.21 1.28
N LYS A 121 13.50 -2.61 2.55
CA LYS A 121 12.54 -2.11 3.56
C LYS A 121 13.01 -0.79 4.14
N LEU A 122 12.14 0.22 4.10
CA LEU A 122 12.32 1.45 4.87
C LEU A 122 11.86 1.26 6.32
N SER A 123 12.55 1.93 7.24
CA SER A 123 12.03 2.17 8.58
C SER A 123 10.79 3.08 8.55
N VAL A 124 10.08 3.14 9.67
CA VAL A 124 8.92 4.03 9.84
C VAL A 124 9.32 5.50 9.65
N ASP A 125 10.48 5.91 10.17
CA ASP A 125 10.93 7.30 10.08
C ASP A 125 11.38 7.66 8.67
N GLU A 126 12.08 6.76 7.96
CA GLU A 126 12.42 6.94 6.54
C GLU A 126 11.18 6.98 5.64
N THR A 127 10.15 6.21 5.97
CA THR A 127 8.85 6.24 5.27
C THR A 127 8.17 7.58 5.50
N ARG A 128 8.09 8.04 6.76
CA ARG A 128 7.52 9.35 7.12
C ARG A 128 8.27 10.50 6.44
N ALA A 129 9.59 10.43 6.39
CA ALA A 129 10.41 11.45 5.73
C ALA A 129 10.12 11.57 4.23
N ARG A 130 9.69 10.49 3.55
CA ARG A 130 9.29 10.50 2.14
C ARG A 130 7.86 11.00 1.91
N ILE A 131 6.94 10.78 2.84
CA ILE A 131 5.50 11.09 2.64
C ILE A 131 5.01 12.33 3.41
N ARG A 132 5.81 12.90 4.32
CA ARG A 132 5.44 14.08 5.12
C ARG A 132 6.49 15.19 5.02
N ASN A 133 5.99 16.42 4.93
CA ASN A 133 6.75 17.64 5.18
C ASN A 133 6.90 17.87 6.70
N PRO A 134 7.86 18.72 7.13
CA PRO A 134 8.00 19.08 8.55
C PRO A 134 6.74 19.69 9.18
N ASP A 135 5.89 20.32 8.37
CA ASP A 135 4.60 20.91 8.79
C ASP A 135 3.45 19.88 8.88
N GLY A 136 3.72 18.59 8.58
CA GLY A 136 2.73 17.51 8.61
C GLY A 136 1.92 17.33 7.33
N THR A 137 2.09 18.19 6.32
CA THR A 137 1.42 18.02 5.01
C THR A 137 2.03 16.86 4.23
N SER A 138 1.26 16.29 3.28
CA SER A 138 1.74 15.22 2.41
C SER A 138 2.72 15.76 1.37
N LYS A 139 3.87 15.10 1.20
CA LYS A 139 4.77 15.34 0.05
C LYS A 139 4.19 14.69 -1.21
N PRO A 140 4.38 15.23 -2.42
CA PRO A 140 4.10 14.49 -3.64
C PRO A 140 4.82 13.14 -3.66
N TYR A 141 4.24 12.16 -4.34
CA TYR A 141 4.97 10.93 -4.64
C TYR A 141 6.17 11.28 -5.52
N ALA A 142 7.35 10.83 -5.11
CA ALA A 142 8.63 11.11 -5.72
C ALA A 142 9.40 9.81 -5.98
#